data_AF-A0A0S3JQ15-F1
#
_entry.id   AF-A0A0S3JQ15-F1
#
_cell.length_a   1.000
_cell.length_b   1.000
_cell.length_c   1.000
_cell.angle_alpha   90.00
_cell.angle_beta   90.00
_cell.angle_gamma   90.00
#
_symmetry.space_group_name_H-M   'P 1'
#
loop_
_entity.id
_entity.type
_entity.pdbx_description
1 polymer ?
#
loop_
_entity_poly.entity_id
_entity_poly.type
_entity_poly.pdbx_seq_one_letter_code
_entity_poly.pdbx_strand_id
1 'polypeptide(L)'
;MCDVAELYETANSAASKGCGCSYELYVQKLTREIDHTASHLAPDQAAALQDYARQKGDYAPDADEGHLEGFCCHGIDYGCCPAGCEAPEDEEWDSEDEEAARIALNEEIMAEIEAEEELARLSAIAVRDAQVLDRISSIRRRVAA
;
A
#
# COMPACT_ATOMS: atom_id res chain seq x y z
N MET A 1 24.33 44.09 4.56
CA MET A 1 24.12 43.50 3.22
C MET A 1 23.91 42.02 3.46
N CYS A 2 22.80 41.44 3.01
CA CYS A 2 22.63 39.98 3.10
C CYS A 2 23.66 39.30 2.19
N ASP A 3 24.38 38.32 2.72
CA ASP A 3 25.26 37.50 1.92
C ASP A 3 24.41 36.47 1.15
N VAL A 4 24.22 36.73 -0.14
CA VAL A 4 23.42 35.88 -1.01
C VAL A 4 24.01 34.46 -1.11
N ALA A 5 25.33 34.31 -1.03
CA ALA A 5 25.95 33.00 -1.07
C ALA A 5 25.63 32.19 0.19
N GLU A 6 25.62 32.82 1.36
CA GLU A 6 25.24 32.17 2.62
C GLU A 6 23.77 31.74 2.63
N LEU A 7 22.88 32.59 2.09
CA LEU A 7 21.46 32.27 1.93
C LEU A 7 21.26 31.08 0.98
N TYR A 8 21.97 31.06 -0.15
CA TYR A 8 21.94 29.95 -1.09
C TYR A 8 22.43 28.65 -0.44
N GLU A 9 23.56 28.67 0.28
CA GLU A 9 24.09 27.46 0.92
C GLU A 9 23.18 26.94 2.04
N THR A 10 22.46 27.83 2.71
CA THR A 10 21.43 27.45 3.69
C THR A 10 20.27 26.72 3.01
N ALA A 11 19.74 27.27 1.91
CA ALA A 11 18.69 26.64 1.12
C ALA A 11 19.15 25.29 0.53
N ASN A 12 20.37 25.23 -0.01
CA ASN A 12 21.00 24.02 -0.53
C ASN A 12 21.11 22.92 0.53
N SER A 13 21.58 23.28 1.72
CA SER A 13 21.71 22.36 2.85
C SER A 13 20.35 21.86 3.36
N ALA A 14 19.31 22.68 3.29
CA ALA A 14 17.94 22.28 3.64
C ALA A 14 17.35 21.33 2.58
N ALA A 15 17.52 21.66 1.29
CA ALA A 15 17.03 20.86 0.18
C ALA A 15 17.65 19.45 0.13
N SER A 16 18.96 19.36 0.37
CA SER A 16 19.72 18.10 0.37
C SER A 16 19.31 17.12 1.47
N LYS A 17 18.71 17.61 2.57
CA LYS A 17 18.32 16.74 3.69
C LYS A 17 17.02 16.03 3.35
N GLY A 18 17.03 14.70 3.36
CA GLY A 18 15.82 13.90 3.15
C GLY A 18 15.29 13.95 1.72
N CYS A 19 16.11 14.31 0.72
CA CYS A 19 15.75 14.16 -0.69
C CYS A 19 16.00 12.75 -1.24
N GLY A 20 16.43 11.80 -0.40
CA GLY A 20 16.70 10.41 -0.79
C GLY A 20 17.73 10.24 -1.92
N CYS A 21 18.57 11.26 -2.15
CA CYS A 21 19.46 11.38 -3.31
C CYS A 21 18.74 11.45 -4.67
N SER A 22 17.44 11.75 -4.72
CA SER A 22 16.75 12.13 -5.95
C SER A 22 17.12 13.57 -6.32
N TYR A 23 17.58 13.76 -7.56
CA TYR A 23 17.93 15.07 -8.08
C TYR A 23 16.68 15.93 -8.29
N GLU A 24 15.61 15.32 -8.77
CA GLU A 24 14.31 15.94 -9.02
C GLU A 24 13.72 16.49 -7.73
N LEU A 25 13.70 15.68 -6.67
CA LEU A 25 13.24 16.13 -5.35
C LEU A 25 14.13 17.23 -4.77
N TYR A 26 15.44 17.11 -4.95
CA TYR A 26 16.39 18.14 -4.53
C TYR A 26 16.11 19.49 -5.22
N VAL A 27 15.95 19.52 -6.55
CA VAL A 27 15.65 20.74 -7.33
C VAL A 27 14.33 21.37 -6.89
N GLN A 28 13.28 20.57 -6.69
CA GLN A 28 11.99 21.06 -6.19
C GLN A 28 12.12 21.69 -4.81
N LYS A 29 12.81 21.01 -3.87
CA LYS A 29 13.03 21.54 -2.52
C LYS A 29 13.88 22.79 -2.52
N LEU A 30 14.97 22.80 -3.29
CA LEU A 30 15.85 23.96 -3.40
C LEU A 30 15.08 25.18 -3.92
N THR A 31 14.27 24.98 -4.97
CA THR A 31 13.43 26.04 -5.54
C THR A 31 12.47 26.60 -4.50
N ARG A 32 11.76 25.74 -3.76
CA ARG A 32 10.86 26.16 -2.68
C ARG A 32 11.58 26.91 -1.55
N GLU A 33 12.76 26.45 -1.13
CA GLU A 33 13.55 27.11 -0.09
C GLU A 33 14.06 28.49 -0.53
N ILE A 34 14.48 28.62 -1.80
CA ILE A 34 14.89 29.90 -2.38
C ILE A 34 13.71 30.86 -2.44
N ASP A 35 12.56 30.43 -2.94
CA ASP A 35 11.37 31.28 -3.05
C ASP A 35 10.82 31.69 -1.68
N HIS A 36 10.79 30.75 -0.73
CA HIS A 36 10.44 31.03 0.65
C HIS A 36 11.40 32.06 1.27
N THR A 37 12.71 31.89 1.10
CA THR A 37 13.71 32.84 1.60
C THR A 37 13.54 34.21 0.93
N ALA A 38 13.39 34.25 -0.39
CA ALA A 38 13.22 35.48 -1.17
C ALA A 38 11.97 36.27 -0.73
N SER A 39 10.88 35.60 -0.37
CA SER A 39 9.64 36.25 0.09
C SER A 39 9.79 37.06 1.39
N HIS A 40 10.84 36.80 2.17
CA HIS A 40 11.14 37.49 3.44
C HIS A 40 12.20 38.59 3.29
N LEU A 41 12.74 38.80 2.09
CA LEU A 41 13.80 39.78 1.81
C LEU A 41 13.25 41.05 1.16
N ALA A 42 14.07 42.11 1.18
CA ALA A 42 13.79 43.29 0.37
C ALA A 42 13.86 42.94 -1.14
N PRO A 43 13.12 43.64 -2.02
CA PRO A 43 13.02 43.25 -3.44
C PRO A 43 14.36 43.15 -4.18
N ASP A 44 15.31 44.02 -3.87
CA ASP A 44 16.66 44.01 -4.44
C ASP A 44 17.46 42.78 -3.98
N GLN A 45 17.32 42.39 -2.72
CA GLN A 45 17.97 41.21 -2.14
C GLN A 45 17.33 39.91 -2.63
N ALA A 46 16.00 39.88 -2.76
CA ALA A 46 15.26 38.76 -3.31
C ALA A 46 15.68 38.48 -4.77
N ALA A 47 15.74 39.53 -5.60
CA ALA A 47 16.21 39.42 -6.98
C ALA A 47 17.67 38.94 -7.05
N ALA A 48 18.55 39.47 -6.19
CA ALA A 48 19.94 39.04 -6.14
C ALA A 48 20.08 37.55 -5.76
N LEU A 49 19.26 37.05 -4.82
CA LEU A 49 19.24 35.63 -4.44
C LEU A 49 18.77 34.73 -5.59
N GLN A 50 17.66 35.08 -6.23
CA GLN A 50 17.14 34.31 -7.36
C GLN A 50 18.11 34.30 -8.54
N ASP A 51 18.74 35.44 -8.87
CA ASP A 51 19.73 35.51 -9.95
C ASP A 51 21.00 34.73 -9.62
N TYR A 52 21.44 34.74 -8.36
CA TYR A 52 22.55 33.90 -7.92
C TYR A 52 22.21 32.41 -8.06
N ALA A 53 20.99 32.02 -7.66
CA ALA A 53 20.55 30.65 -7.76
C ALA A 53 20.40 30.17 -9.22
N ARG A 54 19.92 31.03 -10.13
CA ARG A 54 19.90 30.77 -11.58
C ARG A 54 21.32 30.53 -12.13
N GLN A 55 22.32 31.27 -11.66
CA GLN A 55 23.72 31.07 -12.06
C GLN A 55 24.30 29.74 -11.58
N LYS A 56 23.79 29.18 -10.48
CA LYS A 56 24.18 27.85 -9.98
C LYS A 56 23.55 26.72 -10.79
N GLY A 57 22.36 26.93 -11.35
CA GLY A 57 21.74 26.07 -12.36
C GLY A 57 20.67 25.11 -11.84
N ASP A 58 20.57 24.89 -10.53
CA ASP A 58 19.60 23.95 -9.93
C ASP A 58 18.27 24.62 -9.52
N TYR A 59 18.16 25.95 -9.66
CA TYR A 59 16.94 26.69 -9.34
C TYR A 59 15.98 26.72 -10.53
N ALA A 60 14.80 26.13 -10.36
CA ALA A 60 13.84 25.88 -11.43
C ALA A 60 12.42 26.37 -11.05
N PRO A 61 12.16 27.69 -11.02
CA PRO A 61 10.87 28.26 -10.61
C PRO A 61 9.72 27.98 -11.58
N ASP A 62 10.03 27.63 -12.83
CA ASP A 62 9.04 27.28 -13.86
C ASP A 62 8.86 25.75 -13.99
N ALA A 63 9.55 24.95 -13.16
CA ALA A 63 9.34 23.51 -13.15
C ALA A 63 7.96 23.19 -12.57
N ASP A 64 7.29 22.21 -13.18
CA ASP A 64 5.98 21.78 -12.70
C ASP A 64 6.13 21.31 -11.23
N GLU A 65 5.30 21.84 -10.34
CA GLU A 65 5.28 21.46 -8.91
C GLU A 65 4.74 20.04 -8.69
N GLY A 66 4.63 19.26 -9.77
CA GLY A 66 4.18 17.88 -9.77
C GLY A 66 4.78 17.14 -8.59
N HIS A 67 3.91 16.64 -7.72
CA HIS A 67 4.31 15.60 -6.78
C HIS A 67 5.06 14.54 -7.57
N LEU A 68 6.13 13.99 -7.00
CA LEU A 68 6.79 12.82 -7.55
C LEU A 68 5.81 11.64 -7.44
N GLU A 69 4.86 11.57 -8.37
CA GLU A 69 3.84 10.52 -8.43
C GLU A 69 4.54 9.17 -8.52
N GLY A 70 4.11 8.22 -7.67
CA GLY A 70 4.74 6.90 -7.57
C GLY A 70 5.98 6.84 -6.66
N PHE A 71 6.41 7.95 -6.07
CA PHE A 71 7.54 8.01 -5.13
C PHE A 71 7.07 8.45 -3.74
N CYS A 72 7.81 8.01 -2.72
CA CYS A 72 7.60 8.49 -1.36
C CYS A 72 8.05 9.95 -1.18
N CYS A 73 7.79 10.54 -0.01
CA CYS A 73 8.22 11.90 0.33
C CYS A 73 9.75 12.10 0.34
N HIS A 74 10.53 11.01 0.29
CA HIS A 74 11.98 11.05 0.14
C HIS A 74 12.44 10.91 -1.32
N GLY A 75 11.53 10.86 -2.30
CA GLY A 75 11.87 10.78 -3.73
C GLY A 75 12.39 9.40 -4.16
N ILE A 76 12.03 8.36 -3.41
CA ILE A 76 12.41 6.96 -3.69
C ILE A 76 11.13 6.19 -4.00
N ASP A 77 11.21 5.23 -4.91
CA ASP A 77 10.10 4.32 -5.22
C ASP A 77 9.50 3.71 -3.94
N TYR A 78 8.17 3.62 -3.89
CA TYR A 78 7.48 2.95 -2.81
C TYR A 78 7.94 1.49 -2.67
N GLY A 79 8.12 1.02 -1.43
CA GLY A 79 8.67 -0.31 -1.13
C GLY A 79 10.19 -0.43 -1.27
N CYS A 80 10.88 0.54 -1.88
CA CYS A 80 12.34 0.58 -2.01
C CYS A 80 13.01 1.52 -1.00
N CYS A 81 12.23 2.37 -0.32
CA CYS A 81 12.76 3.36 0.61
C CYS A 81 13.31 2.69 1.88
N PRO A 82 14.58 2.94 2.28
CA PRO A 82 15.16 2.38 3.51
C PRO A 82 14.44 2.80 4.81
N ALA A 83 13.65 3.86 4.76
CA ALA A 83 12.81 4.31 5.87
C ALA A 83 11.52 3.48 6.02
N GLY A 84 11.26 2.52 5.11
CA GLY A 84 10.04 1.71 5.09
C GLY A 84 8.83 2.45 4.53
N CYS A 85 9.03 3.40 3.60
CA CYS A 85 7.90 4.05 2.93
C CYS A 85 7.24 3.08 1.95
N GLU A 86 5.97 2.78 2.20
CA GLU A 86 5.12 1.99 1.32
C GLU A 86 4.14 2.91 0.60
N ALA A 87 3.63 2.45 -0.54
CA ALA A 87 2.56 3.17 -1.20
C ALA A 87 1.39 3.25 -0.22
N PRO A 88 0.61 4.35 -0.20
CA PRO A 88 -0.69 4.27 0.44
C PRO A 88 -1.36 3.04 -0.15
N GLU A 89 -1.74 2.08 0.70
CA GLU A 89 -2.60 1.01 0.26
C GLU A 89 -3.78 1.71 -0.40
N ASP A 90 -3.98 1.47 -1.69
CA ASP A 90 -5.30 1.69 -2.26
C ASP A 90 -6.17 0.79 -1.39
N GLU A 91 -6.77 1.36 -0.35
CA GLU A 91 -7.84 0.75 0.42
C GLU A 91 -9.01 0.67 -0.57
N GLU A 92 -8.86 -0.22 -1.55
CA GLU A 92 -9.95 -0.91 -2.24
C GLU A 92 -10.58 -1.77 -1.14
N TRP A 93 -11.20 -1.07 -0.19
CA TRP A 93 -12.14 -1.65 0.71
C TRP A 93 -13.22 -2.19 -0.20
N ASP A 94 -13.27 -3.52 -0.31
CA ASP A 94 -14.39 -4.21 -0.95
C ASP A 94 -15.64 -3.47 -0.50
N SER A 95 -16.41 -2.96 -1.47
CA SER A 95 -17.63 -2.24 -1.15
C SER A 95 -18.49 -3.09 -0.24
N GLU A 96 -19.34 -2.48 0.60
CA GLU A 96 -20.22 -3.23 1.50
C GLU A 96 -21.03 -4.32 0.74
N ASP A 97 -21.32 -4.07 -0.54
CA ASP A 97 -21.98 -5.01 -1.45
C ASP A 97 -21.08 -6.20 -1.88
N GLU A 98 -19.80 -5.97 -2.14
CA GLU A 98 -18.82 -7.02 -2.50
C GLU A 98 -18.50 -7.92 -1.30
N GLU A 99 -18.36 -7.32 -0.11
CA GLU A 99 -18.17 -8.09 1.12
C GLU A 99 -19.41 -8.93 1.46
N ALA A 100 -20.62 -8.37 1.31
CA ALA A 100 -21.85 -9.13 1.49
C ALA A 100 -21.96 -10.30 0.51
N ALA A 101 -21.57 -10.11 -0.75
CA ALA A 101 -21.56 -11.18 -1.75
C ALA A 101 -20.58 -12.30 -1.38
N ARG A 102 -19.38 -11.96 -0.87
CA ARG A 102 -18.39 -12.93 -0.41
C ARG A 102 -18.87 -13.73 0.80
N ILE A 103 -19.51 -13.06 1.76
CA ILE A 103 -20.11 -13.72 2.93
C ILE A 103 -21.19 -14.71 2.49
N ALA A 104 -22.12 -14.28 1.62
CA ALA A 104 -23.20 -15.13 1.14
C ALA A 104 -22.69 -16.38 0.39
N LEU A 105 -21.67 -16.21 -0.45
CA LEU A 105 -21.04 -17.34 -1.14
C LEU A 105 -20.38 -18.31 -0.16
N ASN A 106 -19.71 -17.80 0.87
CA ASN A 106 -19.09 -18.65 1.88
C ASN A 106 -20.13 -19.42 2.69
N GLU A 107 -21.26 -18.79 3.04
CA GLU A 107 -22.38 -19.46 3.72
C GLU A 107 -22.98 -20.58 2.85
N GLU A 108 -23.12 -20.36 1.54
CA GLU A 108 -23.61 -21.38 0.59
C GLU A 108 -22.65 -22.58 0.52
N ILE A 109 -21.34 -22.33 0.38
CA ILE A 109 -20.33 -23.39 0.35
C ILE A 109 -20.34 -24.20 1.64
N MET A 110 -20.41 -23.55 2.80
CA MET A 110 -20.44 -24.23 4.09
C MET A 110 -21.70 -25.09 4.23
N ALA A 111 -22.86 -24.60 3.79
CA ALA A 111 -24.11 -25.36 3.81
C ALA A 111 -24.05 -26.59 2.88
N GLU A 112 -23.41 -26.48 1.71
CA GLU A 112 -23.20 -27.60 0.80
C GLU A 112 -22.31 -28.68 1.44
N ILE A 113 -21.18 -28.27 2.03
CA ILE A 113 -20.26 -29.18 2.73
C ILE A 113 -20.99 -29.93 3.86
N GLU A 114 -21.74 -29.22 4.70
CA GLU A 114 -22.49 -29.85 5.80
C GLU A 114 -23.52 -30.87 5.28
N ALA A 115 -24.19 -30.58 4.16
CA ALA A 115 -25.14 -31.49 3.55
C ALA A 115 -24.46 -32.76 3.00
N GLU A 116 -23.29 -32.62 2.35
CA GLU A 116 -22.50 -33.74 1.89
C GLU A 116 -21.99 -34.61 3.04
N GLU A 117 -21.52 -33.99 4.13
CA GLU A 117 -21.04 -34.70 5.31
C GLU A 117 -22.17 -35.48 6.00
N GLU A 118 -23.36 -34.90 6.13
CA GLU A 118 -24.50 -35.60 6.72
C GLU A 118 -24.98 -36.74 5.80
N LEU A 119 -24.98 -36.55 4.48
CA LEU A 119 -25.27 -37.63 3.53
C LEU A 119 -24.26 -38.77 3.66
N ALA A 120 -22.97 -38.45 3.75
CA ALA A 120 -21.91 -39.43 3.97
C ALA A 120 -22.12 -40.19 5.28
N ARG A 121 -22.46 -39.49 6.37
CA ARG A 121 -22.75 -40.08 7.68
C ARG A 121 -23.95 -41.04 7.62
N LEU A 122 -25.06 -40.61 7.02
CA LEU A 122 -26.26 -41.43 6.87
C LEU A 122 -25.99 -42.66 6.01
N SER A 123 -25.21 -42.52 4.93
CA SER A 123 -24.82 -43.65 4.09
C SER A 123 -23.98 -44.68 4.85
N ALA A 124 -23.05 -44.23 5.70
CA ALA A 124 -22.23 -45.10 6.53
C ALA A 124 -23.05 -45.85 7.59
N ILE A 125 -24.07 -45.20 8.16
CA ILE A 125 -25.04 -45.85 9.07
C ILE A 125 -25.82 -46.92 8.32
N ALA A 126 -26.38 -46.60 7.14
CA ALA A 126 -27.15 -47.56 6.35
C ALA A 126 -26.34 -48.81 5.97
N VAL A 127 -25.06 -48.65 5.60
CA VAL A 127 -24.15 -49.78 5.32
C VAL A 127 -23.93 -50.62 6.57
N ARG A 128 -23.69 -50.00 7.73
CA ARG A 128 -23.50 -50.72 9.00
C ARG A 128 -24.75 -51.50 9.39
N ASP A 129 -25.92 -50.89 9.28
CA ASP A 129 -27.20 -51.53 9.61
C ASP A 129 -27.47 -52.72 8.70
N ALA A 130 -27.20 -52.60 7.40
CA ALA A 130 -27.31 -53.71 6.45
C ALA A 130 -26.40 -54.90 6.84
N GLN A 131 -25.16 -54.63 7.23
CA GLN A 131 -24.23 -55.68 7.71
C GLN A 131 -24.73 -56.35 8.99
N VAL A 132 -25.26 -55.58 9.94
CA VAL A 132 -25.83 -56.11 11.20
C VAL A 132 -27.04 -57.00 10.91
N LEU A 133 -27.94 -56.56 10.03
CA LEU A 133 -29.12 -57.35 9.64
C LEU A 133 -28.74 -58.65 8.92
N ASP A 134 -27.75 -58.62 8.02
CA ASP A 134 -27.23 -59.84 7.40
C ASP A 134 -26.66 -60.80 8.46
N ARG A 135 -25.90 -60.27 9.43
CA ARG A 135 -25.32 -61.07 10.51
C ARG A 135 -26.40 -61.71 11.38
N ILE A 136 -27.43 -60.96 11.75
CA ILE A 136 -28.60 -61.48 12.49
C ILE A 136 -29.28 -62.58 11.68
N SER A 137 -29.50 -62.37 10.38
CA SER A 137 -30.12 -63.37 9.50
C SER A 137 -29.29 -64.67 9.45
N SER A 138 -27.97 -64.54 9.37
CA SER A 138 -27.04 -65.67 9.35
C SER A 138 -27.05 -66.44 10.68
N ILE A 139 -27.12 -65.75 11.82
CA ILE A 139 -27.23 -66.40 13.14
C ILE A 139 -28.56 -67.14 13.25
N ARG A 140 -29.68 -66.51 12.87
CA ARG A 140 -31.01 -67.15 12.90
C ARG A 140 -31.05 -68.43 12.05
N ARG A 141 -30.46 -68.40 10.84
CA ARG A 141 -30.33 -69.59 9.99
C ARG A 141 -29.56 -70.73 10.66
N ARG A 142 -28.49 -70.42 11.39
CA ARG A 142 -27.68 -71.43 12.11
C ARG A 142 -28.39 -72.03 13.33
N VAL A 143 -29.19 -71.23 14.03
CA VAL A 143 -29.94 -71.69 15.22
C VAL A 143 -31.16 -72.53 14.82
N ALA A 144 -31.71 -72.32 13.62
CA ALA A 144 -32.85 -73.07 13.10
C ALA A 144 -32.49 -74.40 12.41
N ALA A 145 -31.19 -74.73 12.29
CA ALA A 145 -30.66 -75.97 11.72
C ALA A 145 -30.22 -76.92 12.83
#